data_AF-A0A8X7CGN6-F1
#
_entry.id   AF-A0A8X7CGN6-F1
#
_cell.length_a   1.000
_cell.length_b   1.000
_cell.length_c   1.000
_cell.angle_alpha   90.00
_cell.angle_beta   90.00
_cell.angle_gamma   90.00
#
_symmetry.space_group_name_H-M   'P 1'
#
loop_
_entity.id
_entity.type
_entity.pdbx_description
1 polymer ?
#
loop_
_entity_poly.entity_id
_entity_poly.type
_entity_poly.pdbx_seq_one_letter_code
_entity_poly.pdbx_strand_id
1 'polypeptide(L)'
;MQSDSFQDCDGIKNGITDFSVDVLDCEYIQMCVIPIGTTLYIKTTFVPHQNLNELKSRVSSKMGVLLVPKGPSRPVCANSISKETGQCDKEEGLVQGRNYVYIEEFPIRPQYREV
;
A
#
# COMPACT_ATOMS: atom_id res chain seq x y z
N MET A 1 -11.79 15.07 -14.96
CA MET A 1 -11.27 14.26 -13.83
C MET A 1 -10.26 13.31 -14.43
N GLN A 2 -8.98 13.61 -14.29
CA GLN A 2 -7.89 12.87 -14.94
C GLN A 2 -7.28 11.96 -13.88
N SER A 3 -7.34 10.65 -14.13
CA SER A 3 -6.76 9.61 -13.29
C SER A 3 -5.25 9.55 -13.58
N ASP A 4 -4.42 10.07 -12.69
CA ASP A 4 -2.98 9.94 -12.86
C ASP A 4 -2.55 8.50 -12.57
N SER A 5 -1.86 7.93 -13.56
CA SER A 5 -1.56 6.52 -13.72
C SER A 5 -0.54 6.03 -12.68
N PHE A 6 -0.97 5.13 -11.80
CA PHE A 6 -0.06 4.19 -11.16
C PHE A 6 0.65 3.38 -12.26
N GLN A 7 1.98 3.33 -12.22
CA GLN A 7 2.73 2.49 -13.15
C GLN A 7 2.70 1.06 -12.62
N ASP A 8 1.98 0.18 -13.30
CA ASP A 8 2.11 -1.25 -13.11
C ASP A 8 3.59 -1.62 -13.27
N CYS A 9 4.14 -2.24 -12.22
CA CYS A 9 5.53 -2.67 -12.26
C CYS A 9 5.64 -3.89 -13.17
N ASP A 10 6.56 -3.84 -14.14
CA ASP A 10 6.81 -4.95 -15.07
C ASP A 10 7.05 -6.27 -14.31
N GLY A 11 6.34 -7.32 -14.72
CA GLY A 11 6.46 -8.67 -14.15
C GLY A 11 5.56 -8.95 -12.93
N ILE A 12 4.71 -8.00 -12.51
CA ILE A 12 3.72 -8.23 -11.44
C ILE A 12 2.38 -8.66 -12.05
N LYS A 13 1.84 -9.81 -11.62
CA LYS A 13 0.46 -10.20 -11.93
C LYS A 13 -0.50 -9.37 -11.06
N ASN A 14 -1.26 -8.48 -11.69
CA ASN A 14 -2.30 -7.72 -11.00
C ASN A 14 -3.53 -8.59 -10.70
N GLY A 15 -3.71 -8.93 -9.43
CA GLY A 15 -4.91 -9.61 -8.90
C GLY A 15 -5.99 -8.66 -8.37
N ILE A 16 -5.83 -7.35 -8.60
CA ILE A 16 -6.68 -6.29 -8.03
C ILE A 16 -7.04 -5.24 -9.11
N THR A 17 -8.22 -4.65 -8.99
CA THR A 17 -8.74 -3.48 -9.74
C THR A 17 -9.00 -2.30 -8.83
N ASP A 18 -9.31 -1.15 -9.46
CA ASP A 18 -9.70 0.09 -8.80
C ASP A 18 -8.73 0.47 -7.68
N PHE A 19 -7.45 0.22 -7.98
CA PHE A 19 -6.34 0.43 -7.09
C PHE A 19 -6.01 1.92 -7.03
N SER A 20 -6.00 2.47 -5.82
CA SER A 20 -5.54 3.83 -5.57
C SER A 20 -4.70 3.87 -4.31
N VAL A 21 -3.58 4.58 -4.36
CA VAL A 21 -2.78 4.90 -3.17
C VAL A 21 -2.89 6.37 -2.88
N ASP A 22 -3.22 6.68 -1.64
CA ASP A 22 -3.24 8.02 -1.07
C ASP A 22 -2.21 8.05 0.06
N VAL A 23 -1.28 9.00 -0.02
CA VAL A 23 -0.23 9.19 0.99
C VAL A 23 -0.64 10.40 1.81
N LEU A 24 -1.11 10.15 3.04
CA LEU A 24 -1.53 11.20 3.95
C LEU A 24 -0.36 12.19 4.14
N ASP A 25 -0.69 13.48 4.12
CA ASP A 25 0.25 14.63 4.16
C ASP A 25 1.03 14.91 2.86
N CYS A 26 0.64 14.24 1.76
CA CYS A 26 1.16 14.54 0.43
C CYS A 26 0.10 15.22 -0.45
N GLU A 27 0.23 16.52 -0.69
CA GLU A 27 -0.54 17.16 -1.76
C GLU A 27 -0.02 16.67 -3.12
N TYR A 28 -0.92 16.60 -4.11
CA TYR A 28 -0.68 16.13 -5.49
C TYR A 28 0.32 17.02 -6.26
N ILE A 29 1.57 17.06 -5.79
CA ILE A 29 2.71 17.72 -6.40
C ILE A 29 3.65 16.61 -6.88
N GLN A 30 4.40 16.86 -7.96
CA GLN A 30 5.35 15.89 -8.55
C GLN A 30 6.38 15.32 -7.57
N MET A 31 6.56 15.92 -6.39
CA MET A 31 7.48 15.45 -5.36
C MET A 31 6.88 15.59 -3.96
N CYS A 32 6.84 14.49 -3.23
CA CYS A 32 6.42 14.44 -1.83
C CYS A 32 7.64 14.54 -0.91
N VAL A 33 7.74 15.60 -0.10
CA VAL A 33 8.82 15.74 0.88
C VAL A 33 8.33 15.23 2.22
N ILE A 34 8.89 14.11 2.68
CA ILE A 34 8.53 13.50 3.96
C ILE A 34 9.69 13.69 4.94
N PRO A 35 9.50 14.42 6.06
CA PRO A 35 10.58 14.63 7.03
C PRO A 35 11.04 13.32 7.69
N ILE A 36 12.32 13.23 8.02
CA ILE A 36 12.85 12.09 8.78
C ILE A 36 12.29 12.15 10.21
N GLY A 37 11.93 10.99 10.77
CA GLY A 37 11.37 10.87 12.12
C GLY A 37 9.84 10.96 12.17
N THR A 38 9.17 11.23 11.04
CA THR A 38 7.70 11.19 10.95
C THR A 38 7.20 9.78 10.63
N THR A 39 5.91 9.55 10.83
CA THR A 39 5.23 8.34 10.35
C THR A 39 4.42 8.69 9.12
N LEU A 40 4.73 8.01 8.02
CA LEU A 40 3.95 8.09 6.79
C LEU A 40 2.77 7.12 6.88
N TYR A 41 1.58 7.57 6.49
CA TYR A 41 0.42 6.71 6.39
C TYR A 41 0.07 6.51 4.93
N ILE A 42 0.16 5.27 4.46
CA ILE A 42 -0.14 4.89 3.09
C ILE A 42 -1.51 4.23 3.09
N LYS A 43 -2.49 4.92 2.54
CA LYS A 43 -3.85 4.43 2.37
C LYS A 43 -4.00 3.83 0.99
N THR A 44 -4.33 2.55 0.91
CA THR A 44 -4.55 1.82 -0.32
C THR A 44 -6.02 1.43 -0.42
N THR A 45 -6.70 1.87 -1.48
CA THR A 45 -8.02 1.37 -1.85
C THR A 45 -7.85 0.37 -2.99
N PHE A 46 -8.53 -0.77 -2.95
CA PHE A 46 -8.45 -1.78 -4.01
C PHE A 46 -9.67 -2.70 -4.01
N VAL A 47 -9.89 -3.39 -5.13
CA VAL A 47 -10.93 -4.40 -5.33
C VAL A 47 -10.27 -5.71 -5.79
N PRO A 48 -10.41 -6.83 -5.07
CA PRO A 48 -9.87 -8.12 -5.52
C PRO A 48 -10.62 -8.64 -6.76
N HIS A 49 -9.88 -9.14 -7.76
CA HIS A 49 -10.45 -9.79 -8.93
C HIS A 49 -10.94 -11.22 -8.67
N GLN A 50 -10.44 -11.84 -7.63
CA GLN A 50 -10.78 -13.18 -7.17
C GLN A 50 -10.68 -13.21 -5.65
N ASN A 51 -11.23 -14.23 -5.00
CA ASN A 51 -11.05 -14.40 -3.56
C ASN A 51 -9.56 -14.61 -3.23
N LEU A 52 -9.04 -13.88 -2.25
CA LEU A 52 -7.64 -13.95 -1.84
C LEU A 52 -7.55 -14.18 -0.32
N ASN A 53 -7.06 -15.35 0.06
CA ASN A 53 -6.85 -15.69 1.47
C ASN A 53 -5.50 -15.16 1.99
N GLU A 54 -4.52 -14.99 1.09
CA GLU A 54 -3.17 -14.55 1.44
C GLU A 54 -2.74 -13.40 0.53
N LEU A 55 -2.89 -12.17 1.03
CA LEU A 55 -2.31 -10.98 0.42
C LEU A 55 -1.36 -10.31 1.41
N LYS A 56 -0.14 -9.99 0.95
CA LYS A 56 0.88 -9.32 1.75
C LYS A 56 1.30 -8.01 1.10
N SER A 57 1.39 -6.94 1.90
CA SER A 57 1.99 -5.67 1.51
C SER A 57 3.51 -5.72 1.70
N ARG A 58 4.24 -5.00 0.85
CA ARG A 58 5.68 -4.74 1.02
C ARG A 58 6.02 -3.34 0.53
N VAL A 59 6.59 -2.52 1.41
CA VAL A 59 7.11 -1.20 1.06
C VAL A 59 8.60 -1.29 0.71
N SER A 60 9.00 -0.70 -0.42
CA SER A 60 10.39 -0.60 -0.87
C SER A 60 10.68 0.82 -1.37
N SER A 61 11.92 1.28 -1.23
CA SER A 61 12.39 2.53 -1.86
C SER A 61 13.34 2.22 -3.00
N LYS A 62 13.34 3.05 -4.04
CA LYS A 62 14.35 2.99 -5.11
C LYS A 62 15.38 4.10 -4.93
N MET A 63 16.66 3.76 -4.84
CA MET A 63 17.79 4.70 -4.78
C MET A 63 18.69 4.47 -6.00
N GLY A 64 18.56 5.33 -7.01
CA GLY A 64 19.16 5.07 -8.33
C GLY A 64 18.56 3.80 -8.94
N VAL A 65 19.39 2.76 -9.12
CA VAL A 65 18.96 1.44 -9.64
C VAL A 65 18.63 0.43 -8.53
N LEU A 66 18.95 0.72 -7.28
CA LEU A 66 18.80 -0.22 -6.17
C LEU A 66 17.39 -0.16 -5.57
N LEU A 67 16.72 -1.31 -5.48
CA LEU A 67 15.50 -1.49 -4.71
C LEU A 67 15.85 -1.92 -3.28
N VAL A 68 15.52 -1.08 -2.30
CA VAL A 68 15.81 -1.29 -0.88
C VAL A 68 14.49 -1.57 -0.16
N PRO A 69 14.27 -2.81 0.33
CA PRO A 69 13.10 -3.12 1.16
C PRO A 69 13.10 -2.28 2.43
N LYS A 70 11.93 -1.79 2.85
CA LYS A 70 11.80 -0.92 4.02
C LYS A 70 11.12 -1.55 5.23
N GLY A 71 10.98 -2.86 5.24
CA GLY A 71 10.43 -3.60 6.38
C GLY A 71 10.04 -5.03 6.00
N PRO A 72 9.49 -5.79 6.96
CA PRO A 72 8.89 -7.07 6.68
C PRO A 72 7.61 -6.91 5.86
N SER A 73 7.25 -7.96 5.12
CA SER A 73 5.93 -8.02 4.49
C SER A 73 4.83 -8.14 5.54
N ARG A 74 3.72 -7.41 5.38
CA ARG A 74 2.61 -7.37 6.33
C ARG A 74 1.35 -8.00 5.72
N PRO A 75 0.56 -8.78 6.47
CA PRO A 75 -0.71 -9.29 5.98
C PRO A 75 -1.69 -8.13 5.74
N VAL A 76 -2.35 -8.11 4.58
CA VAL A 76 -3.27 -7.03 4.20
C VAL A 76 -4.62 -7.20 4.87
N CYS A 77 -5.26 -8.38 4.72
CA CYS A 77 -6.62 -8.62 5.21
C CYS A 77 -6.79 -8.23 6.69
N ALA A 78 -5.85 -8.62 7.57
CA ALA A 78 -5.94 -8.33 9.00
C ALA A 78 -6.15 -6.83 9.34
N ASN A 79 -5.71 -5.91 8.47
CA ASN A 79 -5.83 -4.46 8.67
C ASN A 79 -6.62 -3.77 7.54
N SER A 80 -7.38 -4.53 6.75
CA SER A 80 -8.25 -4.00 5.70
C SER A 80 -9.69 -3.87 6.16
N ILE A 81 -10.33 -2.77 5.79
CA ILE A 81 -11.75 -2.49 6.06
C ILE A 81 -12.50 -2.52 4.72
N SER A 82 -13.46 -3.41 4.58
CA SER A 82 -14.45 -3.43 3.50
C SER A 82 -15.44 -2.30 3.71
N LYS A 83 -15.77 -1.56 2.65
CA LYS A 83 -16.82 -0.54 2.68
C LYS A 83 -18.21 -1.12 2.94
N GLU A 84 -18.40 -2.39 2.60
CA GLU A 84 -19.68 -3.09 2.65
C GLU A 84 -19.89 -3.84 3.97
N THR A 85 -18.84 -4.45 4.54
CA THR A 85 -18.97 -5.47 5.60
C THR A 85 -18.05 -5.31 6.81
N GLY A 86 -17.41 -4.15 7.01
CA GLY A 86 -16.53 -3.93 8.16
C GLY A 86 -15.12 -4.50 7.93
N GLN A 87 -14.46 -5.02 8.95
CA GLN A 87 -13.10 -5.54 8.81
C GLN A 87 -13.07 -6.82 7.96
N CYS A 88 -12.03 -7.01 7.16
CA CYS A 88 -11.84 -8.23 6.36
C CYS A 88 -11.89 -9.46 7.27
N ASP A 89 -12.70 -10.45 6.88
CA ASP A 89 -12.85 -11.69 7.61
C ASP A 89 -11.60 -12.56 7.44
N LYS A 90 -11.08 -13.12 8.54
CA LYS A 90 -9.85 -13.92 8.50
C LYS A 90 -10.05 -15.31 7.87
N GLU A 91 -11.27 -15.84 7.91
CA GLU A 91 -11.65 -17.13 7.33
C GLU A 91 -12.04 -16.99 5.86
N GLU A 92 -12.83 -15.97 5.50
CA GLU A 92 -13.21 -15.71 4.09
C GLU A 92 -12.11 -15.01 3.28
N GLY A 93 -11.23 -14.26 3.95
CA GLY A 93 -10.21 -13.45 3.30
C GLY A 93 -10.77 -12.23 2.56
N LEU A 94 -10.03 -11.78 1.54
CA LEU A 94 -10.44 -10.68 0.68
C LEU A 94 -11.37 -11.23 -0.41
N VAL A 95 -12.64 -10.85 -0.35
CA VAL A 95 -13.68 -11.36 -1.25
C VAL A 95 -13.67 -10.60 -2.57
N GLN A 96 -13.82 -11.34 -3.67
CA GLN A 96 -13.92 -10.81 -5.02
C GLN A 96 -14.96 -9.69 -5.13
N GLY A 97 -14.59 -8.60 -5.81
CA GLY A 97 -15.51 -7.50 -6.12
C GLY A 97 -15.85 -6.57 -4.96
N ARG A 98 -15.38 -6.84 -3.72
CA ARG A 98 -15.57 -5.94 -2.58
C ARG A 98 -14.51 -4.85 -2.55
N ASN A 99 -14.89 -3.65 -2.13
CA ASN A 99 -13.97 -2.53 -2.02
C ASN A 99 -13.32 -2.50 -0.63
N TYR A 100 -12.00 -2.63 -0.59
CA TYR A 100 -11.24 -2.58 0.65
C TYR A 100 -10.40 -1.32 0.74
N VAL A 101 -10.29 -0.81 1.95
CA VAL A 101 -9.32 0.22 2.35
C VAL A 101 -8.33 -0.41 3.32
N TYR A 102 -7.05 -0.35 2.98
CA TYR A 102 -5.93 -0.79 3.80
C TYR A 102 -5.09 0.44 4.16
N ILE A 103 -4.72 0.60 5.43
CA ILE A 103 -3.85 1.69 5.86
C ILE A 103 -2.59 1.08 6.46
N GLU A 104 -1.44 1.41 5.87
CA GLU A 104 -0.13 1.00 6.37
C GLU A 104 0.60 2.18 7.01
N GLU A 105 0.98 2.01 8.27
CA GLU A 105 1.85 2.93 8.98
C GLU A 105 3.31 2.58 8.70
N PHE A 106 4.04 3.56 8.16
CA PHE A 106 5.41 3.45 7.73
C PHE A 106 6.29 4.52 8.40
N PRO A 107 7.00 4.19 9.49
CA PRO A 107 7.86 5.15 10.19
C PRO A 107 9.11 5.47 9.38
N ILE A 108 9.34 6.74 9.05
CA ILE A 108 10.53 7.21 8.34
C ILE A 108 11.69 7.30 9.32
N ARG A 109 12.61 6.34 9.22
CA ARG A 109 13.82 6.30 10.04
C ARG A 109 15.03 6.76 9.24
N PRO A 110 16.04 7.39 9.90
CA PRO A 110 17.34 7.61 9.27
C PRO A 110 17.89 6.28 8.74
N GLN A 111 18.33 6.26 7.48
CA GLN A 111 18.92 5.05 6.90
C GLN A 111 20.31 4.75 7.47
N TYR A 112 21.01 5.80 7.90
CA TYR A 112 22.32 5.74 8.52
C TYR A 112 22.19 6.26 9.95
N ARG A 113 22.73 5.52 10.93
CA ARG A 113 23.04 6.12 12.23
C ARG A 113 24.17 7.10 11.97
N GLU A 114 24.02 8.35 12.39
CA GLU A 114 25.19 9.22 12.53
C GLU A 114 26.15 8.49 13.47
N VAL A 115 27.34 8.16 12.95
CA VAL A 115 28.43 7.52 13.70
C VAL A 115 29.34 8.62 14.19
#